data_AF-A0A7S3Y3S1-F1
#
_entry.id   AF-A0A7S3Y3S1-F1
#
_cell.length_a   1.000
_cell.length_b   1.000
_cell.length_c   1.000
_cell.angle_alpha   90.00
_cell.angle_beta   90.00
_cell.angle_gamma   90.00
#
_symmetry.space_group_name_H-M   'P 1'
#
loop_
_entity.id
_entity.type
_entity.pdbx_description
1 polymer ?
#
loop_
_entity_poly.entity_id
_entity_poly.type
_entity_poly.pdbx_seq_one_letter_code
_entity_poly.pdbx_strand_id
1 'polypeptide(L)'
;MSSVFIVFLISAVFLPFLVEEVEAFLSTLAKETLQTLPPNREMEFGVHGELKEGGATYIDSHCHLHFNDNEPPPGHGVQVCPMSVDEEDWERVVHYRKLNPSSVYSFGFGVHPWYTDGISDHWLDKLEEKLLEYPDAIVGEIGLDRAKSIDRRAGEWAGQVRCFEAQMRLAARLGRPASVHCVRAWGALADTLRALAREGGGAAGLPPAVAIHSYTGSAEFAQSLLSIPELKDRIYFGFSHLVNARNPKNIPKLVGVLAALPEDRLLLESDAEGEE
;
A
#
# COMPACT_ATOMS: atom_id res chain seq x y z
N MET A 1 22.97 -4.93 9.00
CA MET A 1 22.46 -6.16 8.34
C MET A 1 21.09 -5.91 7.71
N SER A 2 20.18 -5.17 8.34
CA SER A 2 18.82 -4.88 7.82
C SER A 2 18.78 -4.06 6.52
N SER A 3 19.60 -3.02 6.36
CA SER A 3 19.60 -2.19 5.14
C SER A 3 20.02 -2.94 3.88
N VAL A 4 20.87 -3.96 4.03
CA VAL A 4 21.33 -4.83 2.94
C VAL A 4 20.16 -5.72 2.47
N PHE A 5 19.39 -6.29 3.41
CA PHE A 5 18.25 -7.16 3.11
C PHE A 5 17.15 -6.44 2.32
N ILE A 6 16.90 -5.16 2.60
CA ILE A 6 15.94 -4.31 1.88
C ILE A 6 16.40 -4.01 0.45
N VAL A 7 17.69 -3.69 0.26
CA VAL A 7 18.27 -3.52 -1.10
C VAL A 7 18.17 -4.82 -1.89
N PHE A 8 18.37 -5.97 -1.24
CA PHE A 8 18.18 -7.28 -1.86
C PHE A 8 16.71 -7.60 -2.18
N LEU A 9 15.77 -7.22 -1.32
CA LEU A 9 14.33 -7.36 -1.56
C LEU A 9 13.87 -6.51 -2.74
N ILE A 10 14.36 -5.27 -2.80
CA ILE A 10 14.12 -4.35 -3.94
C ILE A 10 14.82 -4.87 -5.18
N SER A 11 16.02 -5.46 -5.08
CA SER A 11 16.65 -6.10 -6.22
C SER A 11 15.77 -7.26 -6.72
N ALA A 12 15.38 -8.22 -5.86
CA ALA A 12 14.65 -9.42 -6.25
C ALA A 12 13.23 -9.14 -6.81
N VAL A 13 12.53 -8.14 -6.27
CA VAL A 13 11.18 -7.77 -6.71
C VAL A 13 11.20 -6.93 -8.00
N PHE A 14 12.25 -6.14 -8.23
CA PHE A 14 12.34 -5.22 -9.37
C PHE A 14 13.13 -5.83 -10.54
N LEU A 15 13.67 -7.05 -10.40
CA LEU A 15 14.61 -7.67 -11.34
C LEU A 15 14.08 -8.12 -12.72
N PRO A 16 12.78 -8.33 -13.02
CA PRO A 16 12.43 -8.80 -14.36
C PRO A 16 12.61 -7.73 -15.47
N PHE A 17 12.80 -6.44 -15.12
CA PHE A 17 12.77 -5.34 -16.12
C PHE A 17 13.79 -4.20 -15.89
N LEU A 18 14.87 -4.41 -15.14
CA LEU A 18 15.87 -3.36 -14.90
C LEU A 18 16.96 -3.31 -15.98
N VAL A 19 17.12 -2.12 -16.56
CA VAL A 19 18.19 -1.73 -17.52
C VAL A 19 19.52 -1.58 -16.78
N GLU A 20 20.65 -1.86 -17.45
CA GLU A 20 22.05 -1.86 -16.95
C GLU A 20 22.41 -0.72 -15.97
N GLU A 21 21.78 0.45 -16.09
CA GLU A 21 22.02 1.63 -15.25
C GLU A 21 21.56 1.44 -13.79
N VAL A 22 20.50 0.65 -13.55
CA VAL A 22 19.99 0.38 -12.20
C VAL A 22 20.76 -0.77 -11.54
N GLU A 23 21.23 -1.76 -12.30
CA GLU A 23 22.20 -2.74 -11.80
C GLU A 23 23.49 -2.05 -11.36
N ALA A 24 23.99 -1.09 -12.15
CA ALA A 24 25.16 -0.29 -11.78
C ALA A 24 24.92 0.55 -10.52
N PHE A 25 23.72 1.14 -10.36
CA PHE A 25 23.35 1.91 -9.17
C PHE A 25 23.21 1.02 -7.93
N LEU A 26 22.48 -0.10 -8.01
CA LEU A 26 22.32 -1.07 -6.91
C LEU A 26 23.66 -1.74 -6.56
N SER A 27 24.53 -2.00 -7.54
CA SER A 27 25.89 -2.49 -7.33
C SER A 27 26.79 -1.45 -6.65
N THR A 28 26.64 -0.16 -6.99
CA THR A 28 27.37 0.94 -6.33
C THR A 28 26.88 1.14 -4.89
N LEU A 29 25.56 1.12 -4.67
CA LEU A 29 24.95 1.21 -3.34
C LEU A 29 25.33 0.01 -2.45
N ALA A 30 25.37 -1.19 -3.03
CA ALA A 30 25.84 -2.40 -2.36
C ALA A 30 27.33 -2.31 -2.01
N LYS A 31 28.18 -1.79 -2.90
CA LYS A 31 29.62 -1.59 -2.65
C LYS A 31 29.88 -0.55 -1.56
N GLU A 32 29.20 0.59 -1.57
CA GLU A 32 29.32 1.63 -0.54
C GLU A 32 28.82 1.12 0.83
N THR A 33 27.73 0.33 0.84
CA THR A 33 27.21 -0.29 2.06
C THR A 33 28.12 -1.40 2.57
N LEU A 34 28.70 -2.23 1.69
CA LEU A 34 29.65 -3.30 2.02
C LEU A 34 30.99 -2.78 2.56
N GLN A 35 31.46 -1.61 2.10
CA GLN A 35 32.68 -0.97 2.61
C GLN A 35 32.56 -0.54 4.09
N THR A 36 31.35 -0.45 4.63
CA THR A 36 31.09 -0.10 6.04
C THR A 36 30.90 -1.30 6.97
N LEU A 37 30.96 -2.54 6.45
CA LEU A 37 30.77 -3.76 7.23
C LEU A 37 32.12 -4.41 7.60
N PRO A 38 32.26 -4.96 8.82
CA PRO A 38 33.45 -5.70 9.22
C PRO A 38 33.62 -6.99 8.37
N PRO A 39 34.86 -7.40 8.05
CA PRO A 39 35.22 -8.22 6.87
C PRO A 39 34.77 -9.69 6.85
N ASN A 40 33.95 -10.18 7.78
CA ASN A 40 33.76 -11.63 7.97
C ASN A 40 32.31 -12.13 7.83
N ARG A 41 31.61 -11.75 6.76
CA ARG A 41 30.42 -12.52 6.30
C ARG A 41 30.32 -12.52 4.78
N GLU A 42 30.75 -13.62 4.16
CA GLU A 42 30.36 -13.98 2.81
C GLU A 42 28.88 -14.38 2.82
N MET A 43 28.05 -13.77 1.96
CA MET A 43 26.70 -14.25 1.63
C MET A 43 26.75 -14.82 0.22
N GLU A 44 26.38 -16.10 0.07
CA GLU A 44 26.24 -16.77 -1.22
C GLU A 44 25.07 -16.16 -2.00
N PHE A 45 25.35 -15.73 -3.23
CA PHE A 45 24.37 -15.20 -4.18
C PHE A 45 23.79 -16.36 -5.00
N GLY A 46 22.47 -16.53 -4.94
CA GLY A 46 21.71 -17.36 -5.88
C GLY A 46 20.86 -16.49 -6.79
N VAL A 47 21.45 -15.93 -7.84
CA VAL A 47 20.70 -15.46 -9.02
C VAL A 47 20.54 -16.70 -9.89
N HIS A 48 19.30 -17.14 -10.11
CA HIS A 48 18.88 -18.45 -10.61
C HIS A 48 18.89 -19.58 -9.57
N GLY A 49 17.73 -19.83 -8.97
CA GLY A 49 17.48 -21.02 -8.19
C GLY A 49 15.98 -21.23 -8.04
N GLU A 50 15.50 -22.38 -8.52
CA GLU A 50 14.17 -22.89 -8.20
C GLU A 50 13.86 -22.65 -6.72
N LEU A 51 12.72 -22.02 -6.44
CA LEU A 51 12.22 -21.83 -5.09
C LEU A 51 12.12 -23.22 -4.44
N LYS A 52 13.05 -23.52 -3.53
CA LYS A 52 13.04 -24.77 -2.76
C LYS A 52 11.67 -24.95 -2.11
N GLU A 53 11.10 -26.14 -2.19
CA GLU A 53 9.90 -26.53 -1.43
C GLU A 53 10.14 -26.18 0.06
N GLY A 54 9.38 -25.21 0.56
CA GLY A 54 9.62 -24.50 1.84
C GLY A 54 9.85 -22.98 1.72
N GLY A 55 9.73 -22.41 0.52
CA GLY A 55 10.02 -21.00 0.20
C GLY A 55 9.19 -19.94 0.93
N ALA A 56 9.76 -18.74 1.07
CA ALA A 56 9.10 -17.58 1.66
C ALA A 56 7.82 -17.22 0.89
N THR A 57 6.72 -17.01 1.61
CA THR A 57 5.48 -16.46 1.04
C THR A 57 5.59 -14.94 0.98
N TYR A 58 5.45 -14.36 -0.21
CA TYR A 58 5.34 -12.92 -0.41
C TYR A 58 3.87 -12.52 -0.40
N ILE A 59 3.56 -11.38 0.20
CA ILE A 59 2.22 -10.80 0.16
C ILE A 59 2.33 -9.47 -0.56
N ASP A 60 1.72 -9.39 -1.74
CA ASP A 60 1.40 -8.14 -2.40
C ASP A 60 0.24 -7.49 -1.62
N SER A 61 0.57 -6.44 -0.88
CA SER A 61 -0.37 -5.78 0.03
C SER A 61 -1.39 -4.88 -0.66
N HIS A 62 -1.24 -4.62 -1.97
CA HIS A 62 -2.17 -3.79 -2.74
C HIS A 62 -2.09 -4.06 -4.24
N CYS A 63 -3.21 -4.48 -4.83
CA CYS A 63 -3.36 -4.58 -6.28
C CYS A 63 -4.83 -4.40 -6.71
N HIS A 64 -5.05 -4.37 -8.02
CA HIS A 64 -6.36 -4.35 -8.66
C HIS A 64 -6.51 -5.41 -9.74
N LEU A 65 -5.90 -6.59 -9.56
CA LEU A 65 -5.95 -7.70 -10.53
C LEU A 65 -7.38 -8.18 -10.84
N HIS A 66 -8.36 -7.85 -9.99
CA HIS A 66 -9.78 -8.14 -10.21
C HIS A 66 -10.42 -7.30 -11.34
N PHE A 67 -9.72 -6.32 -11.90
CA PHE A 67 -10.18 -5.62 -13.10
C PHE A 67 -10.04 -6.48 -14.36
N ASN A 68 -9.10 -7.43 -14.38
CA ASN A 68 -8.88 -8.32 -15.50
C ASN A 68 -9.23 -9.78 -15.14
N ASP A 69 -10.40 -10.24 -15.57
CA ASP A 69 -10.86 -11.62 -15.33
C ASP A 69 -9.96 -12.68 -16.01
N ASN A 70 -9.12 -12.28 -16.98
CA ASN A 70 -8.18 -13.16 -17.67
C ASN A 70 -6.79 -13.17 -17.03
N GLU A 71 -6.57 -12.34 -16.01
CA GLU A 71 -5.28 -12.26 -15.34
C GLU A 71 -4.97 -13.60 -14.66
N PRO A 72 -3.80 -14.21 -14.92
CA PRO A 72 -3.41 -15.41 -14.21
C PRO A 72 -3.31 -15.11 -12.71
N PRO A 73 -3.61 -16.09 -11.84
CA PRO A 73 -3.33 -15.93 -10.42
C PRO A 73 -1.85 -15.60 -10.19
N PRO A 74 -1.51 -14.91 -9.10
CA PRO A 74 -0.12 -14.64 -8.76
C PRO A 74 0.69 -15.94 -8.72
N GLY A 75 1.96 -15.85 -9.13
CA GLY A 75 2.86 -17.00 -9.22
C GLY A 75 3.02 -17.74 -7.88
N HIS A 76 3.55 -18.97 -7.95
CA HIS A 76 3.76 -19.81 -6.77
C HIS A 76 4.56 -19.07 -5.68
N GLY A 77 4.03 -19.07 -4.45
CA GLY A 77 4.66 -18.40 -3.31
C GLY A 77 4.28 -16.93 -3.15
N VAL A 78 3.38 -16.39 -3.97
CA VAL A 78 2.85 -15.03 -3.85
C VAL A 78 1.36 -15.09 -3.53
N GLN A 79 0.94 -14.29 -2.54
CA GLN A 79 -0.46 -13.98 -2.27
C GLN A 79 -0.71 -12.49 -2.46
N VAL A 80 -1.95 -12.12 -2.74
CA VAL A 80 -2.34 -10.76 -3.11
C VAL A 80 -3.43 -10.22 -2.20
N CYS A 81 -3.51 -8.90 -2.12
CA CYS A 81 -4.57 -8.16 -1.44
C CYS A 81 -5.28 -7.21 -2.44
N PRO A 82 -6.29 -7.68 -3.18
CA PRO A 82 -7.00 -6.84 -4.13
C PRO A 82 -7.89 -5.80 -3.42
N MET A 83 -7.88 -4.56 -3.90
CA MET A 83 -8.62 -3.44 -3.31
C MET A 83 -9.65 -2.89 -4.29
N SER A 84 -10.93 -2.90 -3.90
CA SER A 84 -11.95 -2.30 -4.75
C SER A 84 -11.89 -0.77 -4.75
N VAL A 85 -12.42 -0.12 -5.78
CA VAL A 85 -12.40 1.35 -5.89
C VAL A 85 -13.76 2.05 -5.77
N ASP A 86 -14.89 1.34 -5.96
CA ASP A 86 -16.24 1.90 -5.84
C ASP A 86 -17.33 0.83 -5.57
N GLU A 87 -18.60 1.26 -5.46
CA GLU A 87 -19.75 0.37 -5.18
C GLU A 87 -19.95 -0.71 -6.25
N GLU A 88 -19.65 -0.43 -7.53
CA GLU A 88 -19.85 -1.38 -8.63
C GLU A 88 -18.73 -2.43 -8.66
N ASP A 89 -17.54 -2.08 -8.15
CA ASP A 89 -16.35 -2.92 -8.09
C ASP A 89 -16.35 -3.93 -6.93
N TRP A 90 -17.14 -3.70 -5.88
CA TRP A 90 -17.18 -4.61 -4.70
C TRP A 90 -17.53 -6.06 -5.07
N GLU A 91 -18.43 -6.29 -6.02
CA GLU A 91 -18.75 -7.66 -6.44
C GLU A 91 -17.64 -8.29 -7.29
N ARG A 92 -16.84 -7.48 -7.99
CA ARG A 92 -15.72 -7.96 -8.80
C ARG A 92 -14.62 -8.51 -7.92
N VAL A 93 -14.25 -7.80 -6.84
CA VAL A 93 -13.25 -8.31 -5.91
C VAL A 93 -13.71 -9.60 -5.19
N VAL A 94 -15.00 -9.70 -4.86
CA VAL A 94 -15.59 -10.94 -4.32
C VAL A 94 -15.51 -12.07 -5.34
N HIS A 95 -15.80 -11.81 -6.60
CA HIS A 95 -15.70 -12.78 -7.68
C HIS A 95 -14.25 -13.27 -7.84
N TYR A 96 -13.29 -12.35 -7.91
CA TYR A 96 -11.87 -12.66 -8.02
C TYR A 96 -11.38 -13.53 -6.86
N ARG A 97 -11.76 -13.21 -5.62
CA ARG A 97 -11.44 -14.04 -4.45
C ARG A 97 -12.01 -15.45 -4.55
N LYS A 98 -13.25 -15.60 -5.04
CA LYS A 98 -13.89 -16.92 -5.22
C LYS A 98 -13.16 -17.77 -6.25
N LEU A 99 -12.62 -17.16 -7.31
CA LEU A 99 -11.83 -17.86 -8.31
C LEU A 99 -10.42 -18.22 -7.83
N ASN A 100 -9.84 -17.40 -6.95
CA ASN A 100 -8.44 -17.49 -6.53
C ASN A 100 -8.25 -17.65 -5.00
N PRO A 101 -8.91 -18.61 -4.33
CA PRO A 101 -8.98 -18.66 -2.86
C PRO A 101 -7.63 -18.96 -2.17
N SER A 102 -6.68 -19.59 -2.86
CA SER A 102 -5.33 -19.85 -2.31
C SER A 102 -4.37 -18.67 -2.51
N SER A 103 -4.67 -17.81 -3.47
CA SER A 103 -3.83 -16.68 -3.87
C SER A 103 -4.25 -15.38 -3.19
N VAL A 104 -5.51 -15.23 -2.80
CA VAL A 104 -5.99 -14.03 -2.10
C VAL A 104 -5.75 -14.17 -0.60
N TYR A 105 -4.81 -13.39 -0.06
CA TYR A 105 -4.53 -13.34 1.38
C TYR A 105 -5.58 -12.53 2.14
N SER A 106 -5.96 -11.38 1.56
CA SER A 106 -6.95 -10.44 2.08
C SER A 106 -7.55 -9.67 0.89
N PHE A 107 -8.55 -8.84 1.12
CA PHE A 107 -9.16 -7.98 0.10
C PHE A 107 -9.86 -6.79 0.76
N GLY A 108 -10.08 -5.73 0.01
CA GLY A 108 -10.65 -4.48 0.52
C GLY A 108 -11.96 -4.09 -0.16
N PHE A 109 -12.87 -3.53 0.64
CA PHE A 109 -13.99 -2.75 0.15
C PHE A 109 -13.82 -1.27 0.48
N GLY A 110 -14.05 -0.39 -0.49
CA GLY A 110 -13.91 1.04 -0.30
C GLY A 110 -14.43 1.85 -1.47
N VAL A 111 -14.49 3.15 -1.26
CA VAL A 111 -14.69 4.17 -2.29
C VAL A 111 -13.42 5.01 -2.37
N HIS A 112 -12.72 4.85 -3.48
CA HIS A 112 -11.51 5.60 -3.80
C HIS A 112 -11.84 7.07 -4.07
N PRO A 113 -10.97 8.04 -3.74
CA PRO A 113 -11.20 9.49 -3.91
C PRO A 113 -11.72 9.91 -5.29
N TRP A 114 -11.42 9.15 -6.34
CA TRP A 114 -11.84 9.47 -7.71
C TRP A 114 -13.33 9.21 -7.96
N TYR A 115 -13.96 8.33 -7.18
CA TYR A 115 -15.33 7.86 -7.36
C TYR A 115 -16.29 8.41 -6.30
N THR A 116 -15.85 9.44 -5.56
CA THR A 116 -16.69 10.10 -4.55
C THR A 116 -17.83 10.92 -5.16
N ASP A 117 -17.68 11.31 -6.42
CA ASP A 117 -18.77 11.86 -7.24
C ASP A 117 -19.61 10.70 -7.79
N GLY A 118 -20.86 10.58 -7.36
CA GLY A 118 -21.79 9.56 -7.86
C GLY A 118 -22.05 8.38 -6.91
N ILE A 119 -21.45 8.38 -5.72
CA ILE A 119 -21.85 7.47 -4.64
C ILE A 119 -23.34 7.62 -4.33
N SER A 120 -24.02 6.50 -4.11
CA SER A 120 -25.44 6.45 -3.79
C SER A 120 -25.71 6.97 -2.37
N ASP A 121 -26.93 7.44 -2.08
CA ASP A 121 -27.26 8.00 -0.74
C ASP A 121 -27.00 7.04 0.44
N HIS A 122 -27.00 5.73 0.18
CA HIS A 122 -26.80 4.66 1.16
C HIS A 122 -25.47 3.92 1.00
N TRP A 123 -24.49 4.50 0.30
CA TRP A 123 -23.20 3.85 0.01
C TRP A 123 -22.48 3.37 1.29
N LEU A 124 -22.53 4.14 2.37
CA LEU A 124 -21.84 3.79 3.63
C LEU A 124 -22.52 2.62 4.35
N ASP A 125 -23.86 2.56 4.31
CA ASP A 125 -24.62 1.45 4.87
C ASP A 125 -24.32 0.16 4.10
N LYS A 126 -24.27 0.23 2.76
CA LYS A 126 -23.89 -0.91 1.91
C LYS A 126 -22.45 -1.36 2.15
N LEU A 127 -21.52 -0.42 2.34
CA LEU A 127 -20.13 -0.75 2.69
C LEU A 127 -20.05 -1.47 4.03
N GLU A 128 -20.79 -1.01 5.04
CA GLU A 128 -20.87 -1.68 6.33
C GLU A 128 -21.47 -3.09 6.19
N GLU A 129 -22.57 -3.25 5.45
CA GLU A 129 -23.17 -4.55 5.17
C GLU A 129 -22.15 -5.52 4.53
N LYS A 130 -21.35 -5.05 3.57
CA LYS A 130 -20.29 -5.85 2.95
C LYS A 130 -19.18 -6.25 3.93
N LEU A 131 -18.72 -5.33 4.78
CA LEU A 131 -17.69 -5.62 5.78
C LEU A 131 -18.18 -6.54 6.92
N LEU A 132 -19.50 -6.61 7.13
CA LEU A 132 -20.13 -7.58 8.03
C LEU A 132 -20.35 -8.93 7.36
N GLU A 133 -20.71 -8.96 6.07
CA GLU A 133 -20.82 -10.18 5.25
C GLU A 133 -19.47 -10.88 5.10
N TYR A 134 -18.39 -10.12 4.91
CA TYR A 134 -17.02 -10.61 4.71
C TYR A 134 -16.12 -10.20 5.87
N PRO A 135 -16.08 -10.98 6.97
CA PRO A 135 -15.39 -10.57 8.18
C PRO A 135 -13.86 -10.59 8.10
N ASP A 136 -13.27 -11.05 7.00
CA ASP A 136 -11.85 -10.99 6.70
C ASP A 136 -11.48 -9.82 5.76
N ALA A 137 -12.47 -9.10 5.23
CA ALA A 137 -12.23 -7.92 4.39
C ALA A 137 -11.74 -6.73 5.21
N ILE A 138 -10.86 -5.93 4.59
CA ILE A 138 -10.40 -4.64 5.12
C ILE A 138 -11.17 -3.48 4.46
N VAL A 139 -10.94 -2.26 4.93
CA VAL A 139 -11.48 -1.06 4.27
C VAL A 139 -10.44 -0.53 3.28
N GLY A 140 -10.74 -0.51 1.99
CA GLY A 140 -9.79 -0.10 0.97
C GLY A 140 -10.29 -0.37 -0.45
N GLU A 141 -9.90 0.40 -1.45
CA GLU A 141 -9.01 1.56 -1.38
C GLU A 141 -9.80 2.83 -1.02
N ILE A 142 -9.30 3.61 -0.07
CA ILE A 142 -9.92 4.87 0.39
C ILE A 142 -8.87 5.97 0.46
N GLY A 143 -9.22 7.25 0.48
CA GLY A 143 -8.20 8.28 0.69
C GLY A 143 -8.47 9.62 0.05
N LEU A 144 -7.38 10.33 -0.27
CA LEU A 144 -7.40 11.70 -0.76
C LEU A 144 -6.48 11.86 -1.98
N ASP A 145 -7.03 12.36 -3.09
CA ASP A 145 -6.24 12.70 -4.28
C ASP A 145 -6.50 14.15 -4.67
N ARG A 146 -5.54 15.01 -4.32
CA ARG A 146 -5.62 16.41 -4.69
C ARG A 146 -5.28 16.65 -6.15
N ALA A 147 -4.48 15.79 -6.80
CA ALA A 147 -4.14 15.93 -8.21
C ALA A 147 -5.39 15.87 -9.11
N LYS A 148 -6.36 15.01 -8.80
CA LYS A 148 -7.66 14.98 -9.50
C LYS A 148 -8.58 16.16 -9.18
N SER A 149 -8.39 16.82 -8.05
CA SER A 149 -9.17 18.00 -7.66
C SER A 149 -8.63 19.33 -8.21
N ILE A 150 -7.39 19.37 -8.73
CA ILE A 150 -6.75 20.60 -9.22
C ILE A 150 -7.53 21.22 -10.40
N ASP A 151 -8.17 20.39 -11.23
CA ASP A 151 -8.97 20.84 -12.37
C ASP A 151 -10.46 21.00 -12.04
N ARG A 152 -10.86 20.82 -10.77
CA ARG A 152 -12.26 20.64 -10.40
C ARG A 152 -12.72 21.50 -9.21
N ARG A 153 -14.03 21.60 -9.00
CA ARG A 153 -14.65 22.60 -8.10
C ARG A 153 -14.36 22.29 -6.62
N ALA A 154 -14.37 23.32 -5.77
CA ALA A 154 -14.16 23.18 -4.32
C ALA A 154 -15.09 22.16 -3.62
N GLY A 155 -16.27 21.87 -4.18
CA GLY A 155 -17.21 20.87 -3.67
C GLY A 155 -16.70 19.43 -3.72
N GLU A 156 -15.84 19.12 -4.68
CA GLU A 156 -15.35 17.74 -4.90
C GLU A 156 -14.25 17.35 -3.92
N TRP A 157 -13.33 18.28 -3.61
CA TRP A 157 -12.37 18.08 -2.53
C TRP A 157 -13.07 17.84 -1.18
N ALA A 158 -14.12 18.61 -0.89
CA ALA A 158 -14.91 18.41 0.32
C ALA A 158 -15.65 17.06 0.31
N GLY A 159 -16.05 16.56 -0.87
CA GLY A 159 -16.60 15.22 -1.07
C GLY A 159 -15.59 14.13 -0.70
N GLN A 160 -14.36 14.22 -1.23
CA GLN A 160 -13.28 13.28 -0.89
C GLN A 160 -12.99 13.23 0.61
N VAL A 161 -12.84 14.39 1.25
CA VAL A 161 -12.56 14.44 2.70
C VAL A 161 -13.69 13.81 3.50
N ARG A 162 -14.95 14.14 3.21
CA ARG A 162 -16.10 13.54 3.92
C ARG A 162 -16.17 12.02 3.71
N CYS A 163 -15.97 11.56 2.48
CA CYS A 163 -15.99 10.14 2.15
C CYS A 163 -14.86 9.38 2.86
N PHE A 164 -13.63 9.91 2.81
CA PHE A 164 -12.47 9.32 3.48
C PHE A 164 -12.67 9.24 4.99
N GLU A 165 -13.11 10.33 5.63
CA GLU A 165 -13.35 10.32 7.07
C GLU A 165 -14.44 9.32 7.48
N ALA A 166 -15.53 9.22 6.72
CA ALA A 166 -16.61 8.27 6.99
C ALA A 166 -16.11 6.82 6.95
N GLN A 167 -15.29 6.47 5.95
CA GLN A 167 -14.71 5.14 5.81
C GLN A 167 -13.69 4.83 6.91
N MET A 168 -12.87 5.81 7.31
CA MET A 168 -11.94 5.66 8.43
C MET A 168 -12.65 5.46 9.77
N ARG A 169 -13.74 6.18 10.02
CA ARG A 169 -14.59 5.98 11.21
C ARG A 169 -15.22 4.59 11.20
N LEU A 170 -15.73 4.14 10.05
CA LEU A 170 -16.29 2.79 9.89
C LEU A 170 -15.23 1.72 10.17
N ALA A 171 -14.04 1.85 9.59
CA ALA A 171 -12.91 0.96 9.80
C ALA A 171 -12.51 0.89 11.28
N ALA A 172 -12.40 2.03 11.96
CA ALA A 172 -12.13 2.07 13.40
C ALA A 172 -13.21 1.38 14.22
N ARG A 173 -14.49 1.68 13.95
CA ARG A 173 -15.64 1.11 14.66
C ARG A 173 -15.75 -0.42 14.51
N LEU A 174 -15.47 -0.93 13.31
CA LEU A 174 -15.50 -2.36 13.02
C LEU A 174 -14.18 -3.07 13.34
N GLY A 175 -13.14 -2.35 13.77
CA GLY A 175 -11.81 -2.92 14.02
C GLY A 175 -11.15 -3.47 12.75
N ARG A 176 -11.37 -2.83 11.60
CA ARG A 176 -10.82 -3.22 10.30
C ARG A 176 -9.58 -2.41 9.95
N PRO A 177 -8.49 -3.04 9.45
CA PRO A 177 -7.41 -2.32 8.79
C PRO A 177 -7.92 -1.45 7.64
N ALA A 178 -7.15 -0.41 7.29
CA ALA A 178 -7.46 0.48 6.17
C ALA A 178 -6.28 0.55 5.18
N SER A 179 -6.57 0.43 3.89
CA SER A 179 -5.63 0.72 2.78
C SER A 179 -5.94 2.10 2.21
N VAL A 180 -4.96 3.00 2.27
CA VAL A 180 -5.15 4.45 2.09
C VAL A 180 -4.33 5.00 0.93
N HIS A 181 -5.05 5.55 -0.05
CA HIS A 181 -4.58 6.39 -1.13
C HIS A 181 -4.22 7.80 -0.64
N CYS A 182 -3.07 8.33 -1.08
CA CYS A 182 -2.77 9.74 -0.88
C CYS A 182 -1.86 10.33 -1.96
N VAL A 183 -2.42 11.21 -2.79
CA VAL A 183 -1.66 11.94 -3.82
C VAL A 183 -1.82 13.45 -3.63
N ARG A 184 -0.68 14.14 -3.45
CA ARG A 184 -0.61 15.60 -3.24
C ARG A 184 -1.52 16.13 -2.11
N ALA A 185 -1.90 15.25 -1.18
CA ALA A 185 -2.84 15.52 -0.08
C ALA A 185 -2.25 15.25 1.32
N TRP A 186 -0.91 15.08 1.42
CA TRP A 186 -0.22 14.64 2.64
C TRP A 186 -0.58 15.43 3.91
N GLY A 187 -0.63 16.77 3.84
CA GLY A 187 -1.03 17.59 4.98
C GLY A 187 -2.47 17.32 5.43
N ALA A 188 -3.40 17.22 4.47
CA ALA A 188 -4.79 16.92 4.76
C ALA A 188 -4.98 15.49 5.31
N LEU A 189 -4.22 14.51 4.81
CA LEU A 189 -4.18 13.17 5.38
C LEU A 189 -3.77 13.20 6.86
N ALA A 190 -2.65 13.86 7.17
CA ALA A 190 -2.15 13.95 8.54
C ALA A 190 -3.14 14.66 9.47
N ASP A 191 -3.76 15.74 9.00
CA ASP A 191 -4.76 16.49 9.77
C ASP A 191 -6.03 15.66 10.01
N THR A 192 -6.48 14.91 9.00
CA THR A 192 -7.62 14.00 9.12
C THR A 192 -7.36 12.91 10.16
N LEU A 193 -6.20 12.23 10.09
CA LEU A 193 -5.84 11.20 11.06
C LEU A 193 -5.76 11.75 12.49
N ARG A 194 -5.18 12.94 12.68
CA ARG A 194 -5.15 13.60 13.99
C ARG A 194 -6.54 13.97 14.50
N ALA A 195 -7.42 14.46 13.62
CA ALA A 195 -8.78 14.82 13.98
C ALA A 195 -9.57 13.59 14.44
N LEU A 196 -9.50 12.49 13.67
CA LEU A 196 -10.16 11.24 14.00
C LEU A 196 -9.64 10.61 15.31
N ALA A 197 -8.31 10.64 15.52
CA ALA A 197 -7.73 10.20 16.79
C ALA A 197 -8.29 11.02 17.97
N ARG A 198 -8.36 12.35 17.85
CA ARG A 198 -8.94 13.19 18.92
C ARG A 198 -10.43 12.91 19.14
N GLU A 199 -11.19 12.77 18.06
CA GLU A 199 -12.63 12.47 18.09
C GLU A 199 -12.92 11.16 18.84
N GLY A 200 -12.15 10.11 18.57
CA GLY A 200 -12.31 8.80 19.22
C GLY A 200 -11.54 8.62 20.53
N GLY A 201 -11.04 9.69 21.15
CA GLY A 201 -10.36 9.61 22.45
C GLY A 201 -8.97 8.96 22.42
N GLY A 202 -8.27 9.05 21.29
CA GLY A 202 -6.92 8.55 21.06
C GLY A 202 -6.89 7.52 19.93
N ALA A 203 -6.04 6.50 20.06
CA ALA A 203 -5.87 5.45 19.05
C ALA A 203 -7.14 4.64 18.74
N ALA A 204 -8.17 4.69 19.60
CA ALA A 204 -9.46 4.05 19.36
C ALA A 204 -10.28 4.75 18.26
N GLY A 205 -10.00 6.01 17.96
CA GLY A 205 -10.61 6.73 16.83
C GLY A 205 -10.01 6.38 15.47
N LEU A 206 -9.03 5.48 15.43
CA LEU A 206 -8.31 5.07 14.25
C LEU A 206 -8.45 3.57 14.01
N PRO A 207 -8.37 3.13 12.74
CA PRO A 207 -8.22 1.72 12.40
C PRO A 207 -7.07 1.05 13.19
N PRO A 208 -7.15 -0.27 13.47
CA PRO A 208 -6.04 -1.01 14.08
C PRO A 208 -4.76 -0.97 13.26
N ALA A 209 -4.87 -0.85 11.93
CA ALA A 209 -3.75 -0.65 11.02
C ALA A 209 -4.18 0.25 9.84
N VAL A 210 -3.27 1.09 9.37
CA VAL A 210 -3.45 2.03 8.27
C VAL A 210 -2.26 1.88 7.34
N ALA A 211 -2.45 1.22 6.20
CA ALA A 211 -1.46 1.10 5.15
C ALA A 211 -1.58 2.29 4.21
N ILE A 212 -0.54 3.12 4.10
CA ILE A 212 -0.45 4.14 3.06
C ILE A 212 0.14 3.46 1.82
N HIS A 213 -0.71 3.09 0.87
CA HIS A 213 -0.27 2.42 -0.36
C HIS A 213 0.50 3.42 -1.25
N SER A 214 1.39 2.89 -2.08
CA SER A 214 2.20 3.59 -3.07
C SER A 214 2.81 4.89 -2.51
N TYR A 215 3.45 4.81 -1.34
CA TYR A 215 3.91 5.98 -0.60
C TYR A 215 4.96 6.77 -1.38
N THR A 216 4.62 7.99 -1.80
CA THR A 216 5.51 8.90 -2.54
C THR A 216 5.87 10.18 -1.77
N GLY A 217 5.55 10.25 -0.47
CA GLY A 217 5.93 11.37 0.39
C GLY A 217 7.44 11.42 0.68
N SER A 218 7.88 12.36 1.52
CA SER A 218 9.28 12.47 1.93
C SER A 218 9.58 11.61 3.17
N ALA A 219 10.86 11.37 3.47
CA ALA A 219 11.25 10.63 4.67
C ALA A 219 10.81 11.38 5.94
N GLU A 220 10.94 12.69 5.93
CA GLU A 220 10.57 13.59 7.03
C GLU A 220 9.06 13.54 7.30
N PHE A 221 8.25 13.50 6.22
CA PHE A 221 6.81 13.38 6.38
C PHE A 221 6.42 12.03 6.97
N ALA A 222 7.02 10.93 6.51
CA ALA A 222 6.74 9.60 7.03
C ALA A 222 7.11 9.50 8.52
N GLN A 223 8.28 10.04 8.88
CA GLN A 223 8.74 10.17 10.27
C GLN A 223 7.79 11.03 11.11
N SER A 224 7.24 12.11 10.55
CA SER A 224 6.26 12.94 11.23
C SER A 224 4.99 12.16 11.59
N LEU A 225 4.53 11.24 10.73
CA LEU A 225 3.39 10.37 11.04
C LEU A 225 3.74 9.35 12.12
N LEU A 226 4.93 8.76 12.06
CA LEU A 226 5.42 7.83 13.09
C LEU A 226 5.65 8.51 14.45
N SER A 227 5.86 9.82 14.49
CA SER A 227 5.97 10.58 15.75
C SER A 227 4.64 10.79 16.46
N ILE A 228 3.51 10.52 15.80
CA ILE A 228 2.17 10.66 16.40
C ILE A 228 1.91 9.42 17.26
N PRO A 229 1.80 9.54 18.60
CA PRO A 229 1.71 8.38 19.50
C PRO A 229 0.57 7.42 19.17
N GLU A 230 -0.56 7.94 18.70
CA GLU A 230 -1.75 7.17 18.34
C GLU A 230 -1.58 6.39 17.03
N LEU A 231 -0.64 6.78 16.17
CA LEU A 231 -0.41 6.18 14.84
C LEU A 231 0.85 5.33 14.75
N LYS A 232 1.86 5.57 15.59
CA LYS A 232 3.21 4.99 15.45
C LYS A 232 3.23 3.46 15.27
N ASP A 233 2.31 2.76 15.93
CA ASP A 233 2.19 1.29 15.92
C ASP A 233 1.08 0.77 15.00
N ARG A 234 0.50 1.67 14.20
CA ARG A 234 -0.66 1.39 13.35
C ARG A 234 -0.42 1.76 11.90
N ILE A 235 0.53 2.65 11.61
CA ILE A 235 0.75 3.12 10.24
C ILE A 235 1.84 2.32 9.53
N TYR A 236 1.58 1.95 8.28
CA TYR A 236 2.48 1.20 7.41
C TYR A 236 2.62 1.92 6.07
N PHE A 237 3.72 1.69 5.36
CA PHE A 237 4.03 2.36 4.09
C PHE A 237 4.29 1.33 3.01
N GLY A 238 3.41 1.30 2.02
CA GLY A 238 3.52 0.47 0.82
C GLY A 238 4.41 1.10 -0.23
N PHE A 239 5.16 0.27 -0.95
CA PHE A 239 6.02 0.68 -2.04
C PHE A 239 5.79 -0.22 -3.24
N SER A 240 5.25 0.36 -4.32
CA SER A 240 4.97 -0.32 -5.56
C SER A 240 6.03 -0.08 -6.61
N HIS A 241 6.30 -1.09 -7.44
CA HIS A 241 7.18 -0.90 -8.59
C HIS A 241 6.61 0.15 -9.56
N LEU A 242 5.31 0.04 -9.84
CA LEU A 242 4.58 0.83 -10.84
C LEU A 242 4.49 2.33 -10.49
N VAL A 243 4.61 2.69 -9.20
CA VAL A 243 4.61 4.10 -8.78
C VAL A 243 6.01 4.54 -8.35
N ASN A 244 6.66 3.81 -7.45
CA ASN A 244 7.89 4.29 -6.82
C ASN A 244 9.14 4.20 -7.72
N ALA A 245 9.21 3.19 -8.60
CA ALA A 245 10.35 3.00 -9.51
C ALA A 245 10.08 3.38 -10.97
N ARG A 246 8.86 3.78 -11.31
CA ARG A 246 8.47 4.19 -12.68
C ARG A 246 9.38 5.24 -13.31
N ASN A 247 9.95 6.14 -12.50
CA ASN A 247 10.90 7.14 -12.97
C ASN A 247 12.24 6.98 -12.24
N PRO A 248 13.35 6.65 -12.94
CA PRO A 248 14.66 6.48 -12.33
C PRO A 248 15.12 7.67 -11.47
N LYS A 249 14.65 8.89 -11.78
CA LYS A 249 14.96 10.10 -11.00
C LYS A 249 14.42 10.06 -9.57
N ASN A 250 13.42 9.21 -9.30
CA ASN A 250 12.82 9.06 -7.97
C ASN A 250 13.57 8.03 -7.10
N ILE A 251 14.46 7.22 -7.69
CA ILE A 251 15.16 6.14 -6.98
C ILE A 251 15.99 6.64 -5.79
N PRO A 252 16.78 7.73 -5.87
CA PRO A 252 17.50 8.24 -4.71
C PRO A 252 16.57 8.64 -3.55
N LYS A 253 15.42 9.24 -3.88
CA LYS A 253 14.40 9.60 -2.89
C LYS A 253 13.79 8.35 -2.25
N LEU A 254 13.43 7.35 -3.06
CA LEU A 254 12.90 6.07 -2.59
C LEU A 254 13.87 5.41 -1.59
N VAL A 255 15.15 5.29 -1.96
CA VAL A 255 16.19 4.75 -1.08
C VAL A 255 16.29 5.54 0.24
N GLY A 256 16.24 6.87 0.16
CA GLY A 256 16.25 7.72 1.36
C GLY A 256 15.06 7.50 2.29
N VAL A 257 13.85 7.32 1.74
CA VAL A 257 12.64 7.01 2.52
C VAL A 257 12.75 5.64 3.19
N LEU A 258 13.14 4.62 2.42
CA LEU A 258 13.26 3.24 2.92
C LEU A 258 14.30 3.13 4.03
N ALA A 259 15.44 3.82 3.88
CA ALA A 259 16.49 3.84 4.90
C ALA A 259 16.05 4.57 6.19
N ALA A 260 15.10 5.49 6.08
CA ALA A 260 14.59 6.25 7.22
C ALA A 260 13.49 5.50 7.99
N LEU A 261 12.77 4.56 7.37
CA LEU A 261 11.62 3.91 7.98
C LEU A 261 12.00 2.63 8.76
N PRO A 262 11.30 2.30 9.87
CA PRO A 262 11.44 1.01 10.52
C PRO A 262 11.04 -0.14 9.59
N GLU A 263 11.80 -1.24 9.63
CA GLU A 263 11.59 -2.42 8.75
C GLU A 263 10.19 -3.03 8.94
N ASP A 264 9.68 -3.03 10.18
CA ASP A 264 8.35 -3.52 10.54
C ASP A 264 7.19 -2.55 10.20
N ARG A 265 7.48 -1.50 9.43
CA ARG A 265 6.51 -0.52 8.93
C ARG A 265 6.49 -0.46 7.39
N LEU A 266 7.26 -1.30 6.72
CA LEU A 266 7.33 -1.38 5.25
C LEU A 266 6.39 -2.47 4.72
N LEU A 267 5.71 -2.18 3.62
CA LEU A 267 4.90 -3.13 2.87
C LEU A 267 5.36 -3.17 1.42
N LEU A 268 5.23 -4.36 0.80
CA LEU A 268 5.47 -4.56 -0.62
C LEU A 268 4.13 -4.61 -1.34
N GLU A 269 4.07 -4.04 -2.53
CA GLU A 269 2.87 -4.08 -3.36
C GLU A 269 3.23 -3.96 -4.84
N SER A 270 2.31 -4.38 -5.71
CA SER A 270 2.46 -4.19 -7.16
C SER A 270 1.75 -2.95 -7.66
N ASP A 271 0.58 -2.62 -7.08
CA ASP A 271 -0.37 -1.63 -7.60
C ASP A 271 -0.86 -1.98 -9.03
N ALA A 272 -0.83 -3.28 -9.39
CA ALA A 272 -1.13 -3.74 -10.74
C ALA A 272 -2.64 -3.85 -11.02
N GLU A 273 -3.08 -3.37 -12.19
CA GLU A 273 -4.48 -3.39 -12.64
C GLU A 273 -4.84 -4.63 -13.50
N GLY A 274 -3.91 -5.58 -13.64
CA GLY A 274 -3.97 -6.66 -14.63
C GLY A 274 -3.42 -6.22 -16.01
N GLU A 275 -2.74 -7.11 -16.72
CA GLU A 275 -2.19 -6.83 -18.06
C GLU A 275 -3.29 -7.00 -19.14
N GLU A 276 -3.49 -6.00 -20.00
CA GLU A 276 -4.28 -6.15 -21.25
C GLU A 276 -3.58 -7.06 -22.28
#